data_AF-A0A5H2YBF1-F1
#
_entry.id   AF-A0A5H2YBF1-F1
#
_cell.length_a   1.000
_cell.length_b   1.000
_cell.length_c   1.000
_cell.angle_alpha   90.00
_cell.angle_beta   90.00
_cell.angle_gamma   90.00
#
_symmetry.space_group_name_H-M   'P 1'
#
loop_
_entity.id
_entity.type
_entity.pdbx_description
1 polymer ?
#
loop_
_entity_poly.entity_id
_entity_poly.type
_entity_poly.pdbx_seq_one_letter_code
_entity_poly.pdbx_strand_id
1 'polypeptide(L)' 'MAKQAKIDLSNPVELRKKAGENQATYWRKFGVTQSGGSRYEQGRNIPSPTKLLMALHASGKVSDDDLAHARAVAGL' A
#
# COMPACT_ATOMS: atom_id res chain seq x y z
N MET A 1 22.10 -2.08 -15.16
CA MET A 1 20.93 -1.82 -14.29
C MET A 1 20.44 -3.17 -13.77
N ALA A 2 20.50 -3.43 -12.46
CA ALA A 2 19.98 -4.69 -11.91
C ALA A 2 18.48 -4.83 -12.26
N LYS A 3 18.06 -6.02 -12.71
CA LYS A 3 16.66 -6.31 -13.01
C LYS A 3 15.87 -6.19 -11.70
N GLN A 4 15.11 -5.12 -11.54
CA GLN A 4 14.24 -4.95 -10.37
C GLN A 4 13.30 -6.17 -10.29
N ALA A 5 13.24 -6.82 -9.13
CA ALA A 5 12.28 -7.91 -8.92
C ALA A 5 10.86 -7.36 -9.15
N LYS A 6 10.03 -8.10 -9.90
CA LYS A 6 8.65 -7.73 -10.12
C LYS A 6 7.91 -7.82 -8.78
N ILE A 7 7.44 -6.68 -8.27
CA ILE A 7 6.63 -6.64 -7.05
C ILE A 7 5.28 -7.26 -7.37
N ASP A 8 4.94 -8.33 -6.63
CA ASP A 8 3.63 -8.97 -6.74
C ASP A 8 2.60 -8.23 -5.89
N LEU A 9 1.71 -7.50 -6.55
CA LEU A 9 0.58 -6.80 -5.93
C LEU A 9 -0.74 -7.58 -6.03
N SER A 10 -0.71 -8.82 -6.55
CA SER A 10 -1.92 -9.63 -6.70
C SER A 10 -2.47 -10.13 -5.36
N ASN A 11 -1.61 -10.20 -4.33
CA ASN A 11 -1.97 -10.62 -2.99
C ASN A 11 -1.64 -9.55 -1.93
N PRO A 12 -2.53 -8.55 -1.74
CA PRO A 12 -2.32 -7.49 -0.76
C PRO A 12 -2.33 -7.99 0.70
N VAL A 13 -2.97 -9.14 0.97
CA VAL A 13 -2.99 -9.75 2.30
C VAL A 13 -1.59 -10.13 2.74
N GLU A 14 -0.80 -10.74 1.84
CA GLU A 14 0.56 -11.17 2.16
C GLU A 14 1.51 -9.98 2.32
N LEU A 15 1.34 -8.91 1.55
CA LEU A 15 2.09 -7.67 1.73
C LEU A 15 1.83 -7.05 3.11
N ARG A 16 0.55 -6.98 3.53
CA ARG A 16 0.18 -6.49 4.86
C ARG A 16 0.72 -7.38 5.98
N LYS A 17 0.57 -8.71 5.87
CA LYS A 17 1.06 -9.65 6.89
C LYS A 17 2.58 -9.55 7.06
N LYS A 18 3.34 -9.38 5.98
CA LYS A 18 4.80 -9.15 6.04
C LYS A 18 5.15 -7.86 6.79
N ALA A 19 4.30 -6.84 6.71
CA ALA A 19 4.47 -5.61 7.50
C ALA A 19 4.07 -5.78 8.98
N GLY A 20 3.42 -6.88 9.37
CA GLY A 20 2.97 -7.10 10.75
C GLY A 20 1.79 -6.21 11.17
N GLU A 21 1.05 -5.65 10.20
CA GLU A 21 0.03 -4.63 10.45
C GLU A 21 -1.40 -5.17 10.33
N ASN A 22 -2.31 -4.57 11.09
CA ASN A 22 -3.74 -4.75 10.88
C ASN A 22 -4.21 -3.98 9.63
N GLN A 23 -5.42 -4.29 9.14
CA GLN A 23 -5.97 -3.68 7.92
C GLN A 23 -6.06 -2.15 8.03
N ALA A 24 -6.50 -1.62 9.16
CA ALA A 24 -6.64 -0.18 9.33
C ALA A 24 -5.30 0.54 9.20
N THR A 25 -4.24 0.01 9.81
CA THR A 25 -2.90 0.63 9.82
C THR A 25 -2.28 0.59 8.44
N TYR A 26 -2.28 -0.59 7.81
CA TYR A 26 -1.66 -0.80 6.50
C TYR A 26 -2.33 0.03 5.40
N TRP A 27 -3.66 -0.06 5.28
CA TRP A 27 -4.39 0.61 4.20
C TRP A 27 -4.44 2.13 4.36
N ARG A 28 -4.35 2.62 5.60
CA ARG A 28 -4.29 4.05 5.91
C ARG A 28 -3.05 4.73 5.31
N LYS A 29 -1.94 3.99 5.11
CA LYS A 29 -0.74 4.49 4.40
C LYS A 29 -1.03 4.88 2.95
N PHE A 30 -1.99 4.20 2.32
CA PHE A 30 -2.35 4.38 0.91
C PHE A 30 -3.65 5.20 0.72
N GLY A 31 -4.10 5.90 1.75
CA GLY A 31 -5.35 6.69 1.71
C GLY A 31 -6.61 5.83 1.64
N VAL A 32 -6.53 4.56 2.06
CA VAL A 32 -7.65 3.61 2.00
C VAL A 32 -8.19 3.36 3.40
N THR A 33 -9.53 3.36 3.55
CA THR A 33 -10.19 3.02 4.82
C THR A 33 -10.06 1.53 5.13
N GLN A 34 -10.22 1.14 6.41
CA GLN A 34 -10.17 -0.28 6.80
C GLN A 34 -11.17 -1.14 6.01
N SER A 35 -12.42 -0.67 5.84
CA SER A 35 -13.45 -1.39 5.08
C SER A 35 -13.15 -1.45 3.58
N GLY A 36 -12.51 -0.41 3.02
CA GLY A 36 -12.00 -0.42 1.65
C GLY A 36 -10.89 -1.46 1.46
N GLY A 37 -9.94 -1.48 2.39
CA GLY A 37 -8.85 -2.45 2.43
C GLY A 37 -9.33 -3.89 2.55
N SER A 38 -10.32 -4.14 3.42
CA SER A 38 -10.94 -5.46 3.57
C SER A 38 -11.55 -5.96 2.25
N ARG A 39 -12.22 -5.10 1.47
CA ARG A 39 -12.74 -5.47 0.15
C ARG A 39 -11.62 -5.83 -0.84
N TYR A 40 -10.51 -5.10 -0.81
CA TYR A 40 -9.34 -5.40 -1.65
C TYR A 40 -8.70 -6.73 -1.27
N GLU A 41 -8.59 -7.02 0.03
CA GLU A 41 -8.10 -8.30 0.54
C GLU A 41 -9.02 -9.48 0.20
N GLN A 42 -10.30 -9.22 -0.09
CA GLN A 42 -11.28 -10.22 -0.53
C GLN A 42 -11.40 -10.33 -2.06
N GLY A 43 -10.50 -9.72 -2.82
CA GLY A 43 -10.43 -9.88 -4.27
C GLY A 43 -11.10 -8.77 -5.09
N ARG A 44 -11.60 -7.70 -4.46
CA ARG A 44 -12.02 -6.51 -5.22
C ARG A 44 -10.80 -5.88 -5.89
N ASN A 45 -10.95 -5.46 -7.14
CA ASN A 45 -9.88 -4.78 -7.85
C ASN A 45 -9.44 -3.50 -7.11
N ILE A 46 -8.14 -3.42 -6.81
CA ILE A 46 -7.50 -2.22 -6.28
C ILE A 46 -7.36 -1.18 -7.41
N PRO A 47 -7.77 0.09 -7.21
CA PRO A 47 -7.57 1.15 -8.19
C PRO A 47 -6.10 1.31 -8.59
N SER A 48 -5.84 1.63 -9.86
CA SER A 48 -4.47 1.81 -10.38
C SER A 48 -3.63 2.81 -9.58
N PRO A 49 -4.15 3.98 -9.14
CA PRO A 49 -3.37 4.90 -8.30
C PRO A 49 -2.88 4.27 -7.00
N THR A 50 -3.74 3.51 -6.33
CA THR A 50 -3.38 2.78 -5.09
C THR A 50 -2.33 1.71 -5.37
N LYS A 51 -2.45 0.95 -6.47
CA LYS A 51 -1.43 -0.05 -6.87
C LYS A 51 -0.07 0.59 -7.14
N LEU A 52 -0.04 1.75 -7.79
CA LEU A 52 1.21 2.49 -8.05
C LEU A 52 1.87 2.94 -6.75
N LEU A 53 1.09 3.47 -5.81
CA LEU A 53 1.61 3.89 -4.50
C LEU A 53 2.13 2.70 -3.68
N MET A 54 1.41 1.57 -3.69
CA MET A 54 1.88 0.32 -3.09
C MET A 54 3.17 -0.19 -3.75
N ALA A 55 3.31 -0.08 -5.08
CA ALA A 55 4.54 -0.45 -5.78
C ALA A 55 5.73 0.43 -5.38
N LEU A 56 5.52 1.75 -5.29
CA LEU A 56 6.54 2.69 -4.85
C LEU A 56 7.02 2.35 -3.43
N HIS A 57 6.09 2.10 -2.52
CA HIS A 57 6.38 1.69 -1.15
C HIS A 57 7.12 0.36 -1.08
N ALA A 58 6.59 -0.68 -1.70
CA ALA A 58 7.20 -2.01 -1.73
C ALA A 58 8.57 -2.05 -2.45
N SER A 59 8.84 -1.10 -3.36
CA SER A 59 10.15 -0.96 -4.01
C SER A 59 11.21 -0.25 -3.16
N GLY A 60 10.81 0.31 -2.01
CA GLY A 60 11.67 1.14 -1.17
C GLY A 60 11.90 2.55 -1.70
N LYS A 61 11.22 2.96 -2.79
CA LYS A 61 11.32 4.33 -3.31
C LYS A 61 10.55 5.36 -2.49
N VAL A 62 9.55 4.91 -1.75
CA VAL A 62 8.74 5.73 -0.84
C VAL A 62 8.71 5.00 0.50
N SER A 63 9.13 5.69 1.56
CA SER A 63 9.12 5.18 2.93
C SER A 63 7.79 5.44 3.64
N ASP A 64 7.63 4.89 4.85
CA ASP A 64 6.48 5.22 5.70
C ASP A 64 6.45 6.71 6.09
N ASP A 65 7.62 7.32 6.30
CA ASP A 65 7.75 8.75 6.62
C ASP A 65 7.32 9.64 5.44
N ASP A 66 7.67 9.26 4.21
CA ASP A 66 7.24 9.96 3.00
C ASP A 66 5.71 9.95 2.86
N LEU A 67 5.07 8.80 3.14
CA LEU A 67 3.61 8.66 3.10
C LEU A 67 2.94 9.46 4.23
N ALA A 68 3.51 9.44 5.44
CA ALA A 68 3.02 10.24 6.55
C ALA A 68 3.12 11.74 6.27
N HIS A 69 4.25 12.19 5.72
CA HIS A 69 4.45 13.58 5.32
C HIS A 69 3.48 13.99 4.20
N ALA A 70 3.36 13.18 3.13
CA ALA A 70 2.44 13.46 2.02
C ALA A 70 1.00 13.61 2.51
N ARG A 71 0.57 12.76 3.44
CA ARG A 71 -0.75 12.86 4.07
C ARG A 71 -0.93 14.18 4.83
N ALA A 72 0.06 14.56 5.63
CA ALA A 72 0.01 15.80 6.42
C ALA A 72 -0.10 17.04 5.51
N VAL A 73 0.70 17.09 4.43
CA VAL A 73 0.67 18.18 3.45
C VAL A 73 -0.64 18.22 2.65
N ALA A 74 -1.24 17.06 2.39
CA ALA A 74 -2.52 16.95 1.69
C ALA A 74 -3.76 17.20 2.59
N GLY A 75 -3.59 17.28 3.92
CA GLY A 75 -4.71 17.45 4.86
C GLY A 75 -5.62 16.23 4.99
N LEU A 76 -5.06 15.02 4.84
CA LEU A 76 -5.80 13.73 4.87
C LEU A 76 -5.72 13.02 6.22
#